data_AF-A0A2E6H4D0-F1
#
_entry.id   AF-A0A2E6H4D0-F1
#
_cell.length_a   1.000
_cell.length_b   1.000
_cell.length_c   1.000
_cell.angle_alpha   90.00
_cell.angle_beta   90.00
_cell.angle_gamma   90.00
#
_symmetry.space_group_name_H-M   'P 1'
#
loop_
_entity.id
_entity.type
_entity.pdbx_description
1 polymer ?
#
loop_
_entity_poly.entity_id
_entity_poly.type
_entity_poly.pdbx_seq_one_letter_code
_entity_poly.pdbx_strand_id
1 'polypeptide(L)'
;MDKTDECCKSGCEGCPWNYKPNERENIKKENIMCPKCEKKVSFKKSLLALFLVMVAVWSLDSFASGNMDHSKMDHSKMDHSKMKKDSKRKQLTEGAKKSVINVLQANEELHNSFFKYDGKKVEEAAQKLKSAIDRINDSELTKLLKFSKTKLADIKASSSRDDNNQNYHLVSMALIHIVNTYDVGSKYNAYSCPMVKKKWVQNSKKMAKVHNPYAPNMPHCGSKDSNH
;
A
#
# COMPACT_ATOMS: atom_id res chain seq x y z
N MET A 1 26.27 -19.75 19.72
CA MET A 1 25.05 -19.03 19.29
C MET A 1 25.47 -17.94 18.32
N ASP A 2 24.59 -17.52 17.40
CA ASP A 2 24.91 -16.51 16.39
C ASP A 2 24.95 -15.12 17.05
N LYS A 3 25.96 -14.30 16.76
CA LYS A 3 26.08 -12.93 17.32
C LYS A 3 24.89 -12.04 16.94
N THR A 4 24.16 -12.43 15.90
CA THR A 4 22.93 -11.78 15.45
C THR A 4 21.78 -11.97 16.45
N ASP A 5 21.71 -13.12 17.15
CA ASP A 5 20.63 -13.44 18.09
C ASP A 5 20.74 -12.66 19.41
N GLU A 6 21.96 -12.31 19.84
CA GLU A 6 22.20 -11.49 21.03
C GLU A 6 21.79 -10.03 20.81
N CYS A 7 22.08 -9.45 19.64
CA CYS A 7 21.68 -8.06 19.35
C CYS A 7 20.14 -7.88 19.28
N CYS A 8 19.40 -8.85 18.75
CA CYS A 8 17.94 -8.77 18.73
C CYS A 8 17.31 -8.84 20.14
N LYS A 9 18.06 -9.28 21.16
CA LYS A 9 17.63 -9.27 22.57
C LYS A 9 18.06 -8.02 23.35
N SER A 10 19.05 -7.24 22.85
CA SER A 10 19.61 -6.07 23.53
C SER A 10 18.95 -4.73 23.14
N GLY A 11 17.83 -4.73 22.40
CA GLY A 11 17.20 -3.48 21.94
C GLY A 11 18.04 -2.70 20.92
N CYS A 12 18.75 -3.43 20.05
CA CYS A 12 19.64 -2.91 19.00
C CYS A 12 20.94 -2.20 19.47
N GLU A 13 21.18 -2.01 20.78
CA GLU A 13 22.47 -1.49 21.26
C GLU A 13 23.61 -2.48 20.94
N GLY A 14 24.70 -1.99 20.32
CA GLY A 14 25.87 -2.77 19.92
C GLY A 14 25.80 -3.48 18.56
N CYS A 15 24.71 -3.33 17.79
CA CYS A 15 24.58 -3.98 16.48
C CYS A 15 25.62 -3.48 15.44
N PRO A 16 26.23 -4.37 14.63
CA PRO A 16 27.25 -4.00 13.63
C PRO A 16 26.73 -3.14 12.46
N TRP A 17 25.42 -2.87 12.43
CA TRP A 17 24.74 -2.06 11.41
C TRP A 17 24.81 -0.55 11.68
N ASN A 18 25.47 -0.12 12.76
CA ASN A 18 25.75 1.29 13.11
C ASN A 18 24.51 2.21 13.06
N TYR A 19 23.39 1.74 13.62
CA TYR A 19 22.13 2.47 13.68
C TYR A 19 22.22 3.61 14.69
N LYS A 20 21.88 4.83 14.28
CA LYS A 20 21.71 5.99 15.16
C LYS A 20 20.23 6.31 15.32
N PRO A 21 19.69 6.38 16.56
CA PRO A 21 18.31 6.81 16.78
C PRO A 21 18.14 8.29 16.38
N ASN A 22 16.94 8.66 15.94
CA ASN A 22 16.59 10.03 15.60
C ASN A 22 16.15 10.79 16.86
N GLU A 23 16.89 11.82 17.26
CA GLU A 23 16.72 12.54 18.54
C GLU A 23 15.42 13.38 18.66
N ARG A 24 14.53 13.34 17.65
CA ARG A 24 13.30 14.15 17.62
C ARG A 24 12.04 13.46 18.14
N GLU A 25 12.11 12.20 18.57
CA GLU A 25 10.94 11.47 19.05
C GLU A 25 11.20 10.91 20.46
N ASN A 26 10.30 11.25 21.40
CA ASN A 26 10.30 10.71 22.78
C ASN A 26 9.81 9.25 22.79
N ILE A 27 10.52 8.38 22.06
CA ILE A 27 10.30 6.94 22.04
C ILE A 27 11.00 6.35 23.26
N LYS A 28 10.22 5.77 24.18
CA LYS A 28 10.78 4.93 25.25
C LYS A 28 11.62 3.82 24.61
N LYS A 29 12.84 3.59 25.11
CA LYS A 29 13.80 2.61 24.55
C LYS A 29 13.18 1.23 24.29
N GLU A 30 12.20 0.85 25.09
CA GLU A 30 11.37 -0.35 25.03
C GLU A 30 10.69 -0.60 23.66
N ASN A 31 10.42 0.46 22.88
CA ASN A 31 9.62 0.40 21.64
C ASN A 31 10.45 0.42 20.34
N ILE A 32 11.78 0.26 20.41
CA ILE A 32 12.66 0.28 19.22
C ILE A 32 12.68 -1.13 18.58
N MET A 33 11.85 -1.35 17.56
CA MET A 33 11.89 -2.60 16.78
C MET A 33 13.00 -2.54 15.72
N CYS A 34 14.04 -3.37 15.85
CA CYS A 34 15.15 -3.40 14.89
C CYS A 34 14.69 -3.98 13.52
N PRO A 35 14.79 -3.25 12.39
CA PRO A 35 14.17 -3.61 11.11
C PRO A 35 14.80 -4.81 10.35
N LYS A 36 15.67 -5.60 11.02
CA LYS A 36 16.24 -6.86 10.50
C LYS A 36 16.00 -8.07 11.42
N CYS A 37 15.35 -7.92 12.57
CA CYS A 37 15.06 -9.04 13.48
C CYS A 37 13.81 -9.86 13.08
N GLU A 38 13.10 -9.47 12.01
CA GLU A 38 11.98 -10.25 11.46
C GLU A 38 12.46 -11.49 10.68
N LYS A 39 12.76 -12.58 11.40
CA LYS A 39 12.54 -13.96 10.93
C LYS A 39 12.66 -14.99 12.05
N LYS A 40 11.72 -15.95 12.03
CA LYS A 40 11.62 -17.17 12.86
C LYS A 40 11.02 -17.04 14.27
N VAL A 41 9.77 -16.57 14.36
CA VAL A 41 8.81 -17.25 15.27
C VAL A 41 8.34 -18.53 14.56
N SER A 42 9.21 -19.54 14.51
CA SER A 42 8.89 -20.85 13.93
C SER A 42 8.17 -21.70 14.97
N PHE A 43 6.87 -21.89 14.79
CA PHE A 43 6.00 -22.67 15.66
C PHE A 43 6.36 -24.18 15.60
N LYS A 44 7.42 -24.59 16.30
CA LYS A 44 7.76 -26.00 16.48
C LYS A 44 7.00 -26.55 17.69
N LYS A 45 5.96 -27.33 17.40
CA LYS A 45 5.31 -28.20 18.38
C LYS A 45 6.35 -29.15 18.96
N SER A 46 6.55 -29.10 20.28
CA SER A 46 7.08 -30.24 21.04
C SER A 46 6.23 -30.38 22.30
N LEU A 47 5.53 -31.51 22.40
CA LEU A 47 4.97 -31.95 23.67
C LEU A 47 6.09 -32.38 24.63
N LEU A 48 5.70 -32.59 25.89
CA LEU A 48 6.46 -33.23 26.97
C LEU A 48 7.58 -32.39 27.63
N ALA A 49 7.18 -31.64 28.67
CA ALA A 49 7.64 -31.94 30.03
C ALA A 49 6.66 -31.34 31.06
N LEU A 50 5.89 -32.19 31.76
CA LEU A 50 5.40 -31.82 33.10
C LEU A 50 6.61 -31.83 34.04
N PHE A 51 6.71 -30.88 34.99
CA PHE A 51 6.43 -31.16 36.41
C PHE A 51 6.61 -29.92 37.31
N LEU A 52 5.53 -29.60 38.02
CA LEU A 52 5.43 -28.95 39.35
C LEU A 52 6.54 -27.98 39.83
N VAL A 53 6.17 -26.70 39.94
CA VAL A 53 6.18 -25.99 41.25
C VAL A 53 4.86 -25.19 41.36
N MET A 54 4.11 -25.42 42.44
CA MET A 54 2.92 -24.65 42.84
C MET A 54 3.33 -23.50 43.79
N VAL A 55 2.38 -22.63 44.16
CA VAL A 55 2.51 -21.39 44.98
C VAL A 55 2.87 -20.16 44.12
N ALA A 56 2.05 -19.12 43.97
CA ALA A 56 0.72 -18.85 44.55
C ALA A 56 -0.20 -18.04 43.60
N VAL A 57 -1.51 -18.24 43.78
CA VAL A 57 -2.57 -17.24 43.52
C VAL A 57 -2.89 -16.66 44.91
N TRP A 58 -3.10 -15.37 45.17
CA TRP A 58 -3.58 -14.22 44.37
C TRP A 58 -2.52 -13.07 44.46
N SER A 59 -2.60 -11.90 43.82
CA SER A 59 -3.71 -11.17 43.18
C SER A 59 -3.24 -10.47 41.89
N LEU A 60 -4.13 -10.40 40.89
CA LEU A 60 -3.94 -9.64 39.65
C LEU A 60 -4.72 -8.31 39.73
N ASP A 61 -4.03 -7.21 40.04
CA ASP A 61 -4.58 -5.88 39.78
C ASP A 61 -4.27 -5.45 38.34
N SER A 62 -5.19 -5.86 37.46
CA SER A 62 -5.61 -5.19 36.23
C SER A 62 -4.78 -3.97 35.79
N PHE A 63 -3.81 -4.18 34.90
CA PHE A 63 -3.30 -3.08 34.09
C PHE A 63 -4.36 -2.71 33.06
N ALA A 64 -5.10 -1.66 33.39
CA ALA A 64 -6.23 -1.17 32.64
C ALA A 64 -5.89 -0.97 31.15
N SER A 65 -6.77 -1.50 30.30
CA SER A 65 -6.95 -1.01 28.94
C SER A 65 -7.04 0.52 29.00
N GLY A 66 -6.03 1.21 28.48
CA GLY A 66 -6.01 2.67 28.39
C GLY A 66 -7.22 3.13 27.59
N ASN A 67 -8.24 3.63 28.27
CA ASN A 67 -9.47 4.10 27.67
C ASN A 67 -9.16 5.40 26.92
N MET A 68 -8.75 5.27 25.65
CA MET A 68 -8.51 6.41 24.78
C MET A 68 -9.86 7.08 24.48
N ASP A 69 -10.13 8.16 25.21
CA ASP A 69 -11.32 8.98 24.98
C ASP A 69 -11.23 9.65 23.59
N HIS A 70 -11.88 9.03 22.61
CA HIS A 70 -11.96 9.53 21.25
C HIS A 70 -12.99 10.67 21.09
N SER A 71 -13.69 11.11 22.14
CA SER A 71 -14.77 12.11 22.06
C SER A 71 -14.33 13.52 21.67
N LYS A 72 -13.02 13.80 21.58
CA LYS A 72 -12.46 15.13 21.28
C LYS A 72 -11.46 15.19 20.11
N MET A 73 -11.57 14.29 19.13
CA MET A 73 -11.01 14.58 17.80
C MET A 73 -12.05 15.29 16.94
N ASP A 74 -12.06 16.62 17.04
CA ASP A 74 -12.84 17.48 16.14
C ASP A 74 -12.29 17.42 14.71
N HIS A 75 -12.96 16.64 13.86
CA HIS A 75 -12.66 16.53 12.44
C HIS A 75 -13.38 17.59 11.57
N SER A 76 -14.09 18.56 12.16
CA SER A 76 -15.01 19.46 11.43
C SER A 76 -14.37 20.53 10.54
N LYS A 77 -13.04 20.66 10.52
CA LYS A 77 -12.31 21.65 9.69
C LYS A 77 -11.14 21.09 8.88
N MET A 78 -11.43 20.08 8.04
CA MET A 78 -10.72 19.98 6.75
C MET A 78 -11.60 20.55 5.64
N ASP A 79 -11.45 21.86 5.41
CA ASP A 79 -12.11 22.56 4.31
C ASP A 79 -11.51 22.12 2.95
N HIS A 80 -12.18 21.16 2.31
CA HIS A 80 -11.83 20.68 0.97
C HIS A 80 -12.25 21.64 -0.16
N SER A 81 -12.83 22.82 0.12
CA SER A 81 -13.29 23.76 -0.93
C SER A 81 -12.15 24.33 -1.78
N LYS A 82 -10.92 24.40 -1.24
CA LYS A 82 -9.73 24.92 -1.92
C LYS A 82 -8.98 23.92 -2.81
N MET A 83 -9.70 23.09 -3.57
CA MET A 83 -9.16 22.42 -4.76
C MET A 83 -9.93 22.69 -6.06
N LYS A 84 -10.63 23.82 -6.17
CA LYS A 84 -10.88 24.45 -7.48
C LYS A 84 -9.63 25.19 -7.97
N LYS A 85 -8.61 24.42 -8.36
CA LYS A 85 -7.61 24.92 -9.30
C LYS A 85 -7.86 24.19 -10.61
N ASP A 86 -8.43 24.89 -11.59
CA ASP A 86 -8.46 24.49 -13.00
C ASP A 86 -7.03 24.58 -13.57
N SER A 87 -6.14 23.79 -12.96
CA SER A 87 -4.76 23.62 -13.32
C SER A 87 -4.73 22.80 -14.60
N LYS A 88 -4.85 23.48 -15.73
CA LYS A 88 -4.72 22.90 -17.08
C LYS A 88 -3.58 21.88 -17.08
N ARG A 89 -3.91 20.60 -17.28
CA ARG A 89 -2.96 19.50 -17.15
C ARG A 89 -1.76 19.71 -18.08
N LYS A 90 -0.55 19.38 -17.61
CA LYS A 90 0.70 19.48 -18.36
C LYS A 90 0.57 18.69 -19.66
N GLN A 91 0.98 19.26 -20.78
CA GLN A 91 1.04 18.52 -22.04
C GLN A 91 2.25 17.58 -22.04
N LEU A 92 2.09 16.43 -22.69
CA LEU A 92 3.16 15.46 -22.96
C LEU A 92 3.49 15.50 -24.45
N THR A 93 4.69 15.05 -24.84
CA THR A 93 4.96 14.72 -26.23
C THR A 93 4.04 13.59 -26.69
N GLU A 94 3.67 13.54 -27.97
CA GLU A 94 2.74 12.52 -28.48
C GLU A 94 3.27 11.09 -28.25
N GLY A 95 4.59 10.88 -28.30
CA GLY A 95 5.23 9.61 -27.93
C GLY A 95 5.04 9.25 -26.45
N ALA A 96 5.30 10.20 -25.54
CA ALA A 96 5.11 9.96 -24.10
C ALA A 96 3.62 9.75 -23.76
N LYS A 97 2.73 10.57 -24.34
CA LYS A 97 1.27 10.48 -24.19
C LYS A 97 0.74 9.11 -24.63
N LYS A 98 1.16 8.62 -25.80
CA LYS A 98 0.83 7.28 -26.30
C LYS A 98 1.32 6.18 -25.35
N SER A 99 2.56 6.29 -24.84
CA SER A 99 3.12 5.32 -23.88
C SER A 99 2.35 5.30 -22.55
N VAL A 100 1.94 6.46 -22.03
CA VAL A 100 1.10 6.53 -20.83
C VAL A 100 -0.29 5.94 -21.07
N ILE A 101 -0.91 6.20 -22.22
CA ILE A 101 -2.19 5.59 -22.59
C ILE A 101 -2.09 4.05 -22.64
N ASN A 102 -1.01 3.51 -23.20
CA ASN A 102 -0.75 2.06 -23.20
C ASN A 102 -0.62 1.49 -21.77
N VAL A 103 0.04 2.21 -20.85
CA VAL A 103 0.12 1.84 -19.43
C VAL A 103 -1.26 1.86 -18.77
N LEU A 104 -2.08 2.88 -19.04
CA LEU A 104 -3.44 2.97 -18.49
C LEU A 104 -4.37 1.87 -19.05
N GLN A 105 -4.17 1.45 -20.31
CA GLN A 105 -4.87 0.30 -20.90
C GLN A 105 -4.43 -1.02 -20.26
N ALA A 106 -3.12 -1.26 -20.09
CA ALA A 106 -2.62 -2.44 -19.37
C ALA A 106 -3.11 -2.48 -17.90
N ASN A 107 -3.29 -1.30 -17.28
CA ASN A 107 -3.88 -1.18 -15.95
C ASN A 107 -5.37 -1.59 -15.91
N GLU A 108 -6.12 -1.50 -17.02
CA GLU A 108 -7.48 -2.06 -17.07
C GLU A 108 -7.47 -3.58 -16.91
N GLU A 109 -6.49 -4.31 -17.46
CA GLU A 109 -6.38 -5.76 -17.26
C GLU A 109 -6.11 -6.10 -15.79
N LEU A 110 -5.16 -5.40 -15.16
CA LEU A 110 -4.84 -5.60 -13.75
C LEU A 110 -6.03 -5.24 -12.85
N HIS A 111 -6.67 -4.10 -13.08
CA HIS A 111 -7.89 -3.68 -12.37
C HIS A 111 -8.99 -4.76 -12.42
N ASN A 112 -9.27 -5.30 -13.61
CA ASN A 112 -10.29 -6.32 -13.79
C ASN A 112 -9.93 -7.68 -13.15
N SER A 113 -8.65 -8.01 -13.03
CA SER A 113 -8.21 -9.30 -12.45
C SER A 113 -8.60 -9.46 -10.96
N PHE A 114 -8.73 -8.36 -10.22
CA PHE A 114 -9.08 -8.38 -8.79
C PHE A 114 -10.55 -8.73 -8.49
N PHE A 115 -11.47 -8.68 -9.46
CA PHE A 115 -12.89 -8.94 -9.20
C PHE A 115 -13.19 -10.43 -8.98
N LYS A 116 -12.71 -11.30 -9.89
CA LYS A 116 -12.80 -12.77 -9.73
C LYS A 116 -11.65 -13.36 -8.91
N TYR A 117 -10.62 -12.56 -8.64
CA TYR A 117 -9.38 -12.86 -7.91
C TYR A 117 -8.80 -14.27 -8.15
N ASP A 118 -7.95 -14.36 -9.16
CA ASP A 118 -7.07 -15.50 -9.40
C ASP A 118 -5.63 -14.99 -9.31
N GLY A 119 -4.87 -15.47 -8.31
CA GLY A 119 -3.53 -14.95 -8.01
C GLY A 119 -2.56 -15.04 -9.18
N LYS A 120 -2.68 -16.06 -10.05
CA LYS A 120 -1.85 -16.19 -11.26
C LYS A 120 -2.19 -15.12 -12.28
N LYS A 121 -3.49 -14.92 -12.56
CA LYS A 121 -3.97 -13.89 -13.49
C LYS A 121 -3.66 -12.46 -13.00
N VAL A 122 -3.70 -12.24 -11.69
CA VAL A 122 -3.31 -10.98 -11.05
C VAL A 122 -1.80 -10.71 -11.23
N GLU A 123 -0.95 -11.72 -11.01
CA GLU A 123 0.50 -11.60 -11.27
C GLU A 123 0.81 -11.39 -12.76
N GLU A 124 0.20 -12.16 -13.66
CA GLU A 124 0.36 -12.01 -15.11
C GLU A 124 -0.02 -10.60 -15.58
N ALA A 125 -1.16 -10.07 -15.12
CA ALA A 125 -1.59 -8.71 -15.44
C ALA A 125 -0.66 -7.65 -14.83
N ALA A 126 -0.12 -7.88 -13.64
CA ALA A 126 0.88 -6.99 -13.03
C ALA A 126 2.19 -6.96 -13.81
N GLN A 127 2.66 -8.11 -14.32
CA GLN A 127 3.84 -8.16 -15.19
C GLN A 127 3.59 -7.48 -16.54
N LYS A 128 2.42 -7.66 -17.17
CA LYS A 128 2.02 -6.92 -18.37
C LYS A 128 2.08 -5.41 -18.16
N LEU A 129 1.51 -4.91 -17.06
CA LEU A 129 1.55 -3.49 -16.70
C LEU A 129 2.98 -3.01 -16.44
N LYS A 130 3.80 -3.80 -15.73
CA LYS A 130 5.22 -3.48 -15.50
C LYS A 130 5.97 -3.35 -16.83
N SER A 131 5.78 -4.30 -17.76
CA SER A 131 6.37 -4.25 -19.10
C SER A 131 5.85 -3.09 -19.95
N ALA A 132 4.63 -2.59 -19.73
CA ALA A 132 4.15 -1.36 -20.37
C ALA A 132 4.91 -0.13 -19.84
N ILE A 133 5.17 -0.06 -18.53
CA ILE A 133 5.96 1.01 -17.90
C ILE A 133 7.43 0.94 -18.33
N ASP A 134 8.02 -0.25 -18.44
CA ASP A 134 9.40 -0.46 -18.90
C ASP A 134 9.65 0.03 -20.35
N ARG A 135 8.59 0.28 -21.14
CA ARG A 135 8.68 0.83 -22.51
C ARG A 135 8.51 2.36 -22.58
N ILE A 136 8.40 3.05 -21.43
CA ILE A 136 8.40 4.51 -21.39
C ILE A 136 9.84 5.02 -21.56
N ASN A 137 10.08 5.81 -22.61
CA ASN A 137 11.38 6.45 -22.84
C ASN A 137 11.49 7.85 -22.20
N ASP A 138 10.39 8.39 -21.66
CA ASP A 138 10.37 9.68 -20.98
C ASP A 138 11.03 9.59 -19.60
N SER A 139 11.99 10.47 -19.32
CA SER A 139 12.80 10.39 -18.10
C SER A 139 12.09 10.86 -16.83
N GLU A 140 11.12 11.77 -16.92
CA GLU A 140 10.33 12.25 -15.77
C GLU A 140 9.33 11.16 -15.36
N LEU A 141 8.60 10.62 -16.33
CA LEU A 141 7.64 9.53 -16.12
C LEU A 141 8.32 8.23 -15.66
N THR A 142 9.52 7.92 -16.17
CA THR A 142 10.31 6.75 -15.73
C THR A 142 10.76 6.86 -14.28
N LYS A 143 11.16 8.06 -13.82
CA LYS A 143 11.50 8.32 -12.41
C LYS A 143 10.27 8.19 -11.52
N LEU A 144 9.16 8.82 -11.91
CA LEU A 144 7.87 8.80 -11.21
C LEU A 144 7.36 7.36 -11.01
N LEU A 145 7.39 6.54 -12.05
CA LEU A 145 6.88 5.16 -12.02
C LEU A 145 7.90 4.12 -11.51
N LYS A 146 9.12 4.51 -11.13
CA LYS A 146 10.15 3.58 -10.62
C LYS A 146 9.64 2.77 -9.43
N PHE A 147 8.98 3.42 -8.47
CA PHE A 147 8.40 2.75 -7.30
C PHE A 147 7.23 1.82 -7.68
N SER A 148 6.38 2.26 -8.62
CA SER A 148 5.28 1.44 -9.15
C SER A 148 5.80 0.14 -9.77
N LYS A 149 6.92 0.16 -10.49
CA LYS A 149 7.53 -1.06 -11.05
C LYS A 149 7.98 -2.05 -9.99
N THR A 150 8.55 -1.59 -8.88
CA THR A 150 8.86 -2.46 -7.73
C THR A 150 7.57 -3.08 -7.18
N LYS A 151 6.53 -2.26 -6.96
CA LYS A 151 5.26 -2.75 -6.42
C LYS A 151 4.51 -3.72 -7.35
N LEU A 152 4.70 -3.60 -8.67
CA LEU A 152 4.20 -4.58 -9.64
C LEU A 152 5.00 -5.89 -9.65
N ALA A 153 6.30 -5.85 -9.30
CA ALA A 153 7.09 -7.06 -9.09
C ALA A 153 6.71 -7.79 -7.79
N ASP A 154 6.30 -7.03 -6.76
CA ASP A 154 5.83 -7.55 -5.47
C ASP A 154 4.41 -8.18 -5.52
N ILE A 155 3.65 -7.96 -6.60
CA ILE A 155 2.37 -8.64 -6.83
C ILE A 155 2.64 -10.06 -7.31
N LYS A 156 2.34 -11.05 -6.46
CA LYS A 156 2.62 -12.48 -6.69
C LYS A 156 1.43 -13.37 -6.45
N ALA A 157 1.33 -14.47 -7.20
CA ALA A 157 0.34 -15.52 -7.00
C ALA A 157 0.47 -16.22 -5.63
N SER A 158 1.68 -16.18 -5.04
CA SER A 158 1.97 -16.69 -3.70
C SER A 158 1.68 -15.72 -2.56
N SER A 159 1.44 -14.43 -2.85
CA SER A 159 1.14 -13.41 -1.85
C SER A 159 -0.34 -13.45 -1.46
N SER A 160 -0.69 -12.92 -0.28
CA SER A 160 -2.09 -12.81 0.11
C SER A 160 -2.83 -11.82 -0.80
N ARG A 161 -4.17 -11.92 -0.81
CA ARG A 161 -5.01 -10.95 -1.52
C ARG A 161 -4.81 -9.53 -1.00
N ASP A 162 -4.62 -9.33 0.31
CA ASP A 162 -4.49 -7.97 0.82
C ASP A 162 -3.12 -7.35 0.49
N ASP A 163 -2.04 -8.14 0.51
CA ASP A 163 -0.72 -7.69 0.04
C ASP A 163 -0.79 -7.24 -1.43
N ASN A 164 -1.42 -8.05 -2.28
CA ASN A 164 -1.61 -7.72 -3.70
C ASN A 164 -2.53 -6.49 -3.88
N ASN A 165 -3.60 -6.37 -3.10
CA ASN A 165 -4.45 -5.17 -3.06
C ASN A 165 -3.65 -3.93 -2.63
N GLN A 166 -2.74 -4.06 -1.66
CA GLN A 166 -1.95 -2.94 -1.13
C GLN A 166 -0.87 -2.50 -2.12
N ASN A 167 -0.17 -3.44 -2.74
CA ASN A 167 0.75 -3.15 -3.84
C ASN A 167 0.03 -2.48 -5.02
N TYR A 168 -1.16 -2.97 -5.39
CA TYR A 168 -1.97 -2.36 -6.45
C TYR A 168 -2.49 -0.96 -6.10
N HIS A 169 -2.83 -0.70 -4.83
CA HIS A 169 -3.17 0.64 -4.36
C HIS A 169 -1.99 1.61 -4.49
N LEU A 170 -0.78 1.19 -4.13
CA LEU A 170 0.43 2.01 -4.24
C LEU A 170 0.77 2.33 -5.71
N VAL A 171 0.63 1.37 -6.62
CA VAL A 171 0.72 1.59 -8.08
C VAL A 171 -0.33 2.60 -8.54
N SER A 172 -1.58 2.40 -8.10
CA SER A 172 -2.71 3.26 -8.45
C SER A 172 -2.52 4.71 -8.01
N MET A 173 -1.92 4.98 -6.85
CA MET A 173 -1.63 6.35 -6.40
C MET A 173 -0.68 7.08 -7.37
N ALA A 174 0.34 6.40 -7.90
CA ALA A 174 1.22 6.97 -8.91
C ALA A 174 0.51 7.20 -10.26
N LEU A 175 -0.36 6.27 -10.68
CA LEU A 175 -1.18 6.45 -11.89
C LEU A 175 -2.21 7.59 -11.74
N ILE A 176 -2.80 7.77 -10.54
CA ILE A 176 -3.67 8.91 -10.21
C ILE A 176 -2.88 10.22 -10.33
N HIS A 177 -1.66 10.27 -9.78
CA HIS A 177 -0.80 11.43 -9.92
C HIS A 177 -0.52 11.75 -11.40
N ILE A 178 -0.29 10.74 -12.26
CA ILE A 178 -0.13 10.95 -13.70
C ILE A 178 -1.40 11.53 -14.35
N VAL A 179 -2.56 10.90 -14.20
CA VAL A 179 -3.79 11.35 -14.91
C VAL A 179 -4.28 12.73 -14.47
N ASN A 180 -3.97 13.11 -13.23
CA ASN A 180 -4.27 14.44 -12.68
C ASN A 180 -3.22 15.49 -13.07
N THR A 181 -1.97 15.11 -13.34
CA THR A 181 -0.88 16.04 -13.67
C THR A 181 -0.75 16.28 -15.17
N TYR A 182 -0.92 15.24 -15.99
CA TYR A 182 -0.64 15.26 -17.43
C TYR A 182 -1.89 15.02 -18.27
N ASP A 183 -1.96 15.65 -19.44
CA ASP A 183 -3.08 15.51 -20.37
C ASP A 183 -2.96 14.22 -21.20
N VAL A 184 -3.62 13.19 -20.68
CA VAL A 184 -3.80 11.88 -21.33
C VAL A 184 -5.21 11.71 -21.91
N GLY A 185 -5.93 12.83 -22.10
CA GLY A 185 -7.35 12.84 -22.47
C GLY A 185 -8.31 12.56 -21.31
N SER A 186 -9.60 12.45 -21.63
CA SER A 186 -10.76 12.37 -20.71
C SER A 186 -11.25 10.93 -20.43
N LYS A 187 -10.47 9.91 -20.79
CA LYS A 187 -10.90 8.50 -20.64
C LYS A 187 -10.79 8.01 -19.20
N TYR A 188 -9.72 8.40 -18.51
CA TYR A 188 -9.32 7.85 -17.23
C TYR A 188 -9.52 8.86 -16.11
N ASN A 189 -10.12 8.42 -15.01
CA ASN A 189 -10.32 9.22 -13.81
C ASN A 189 -9.82 8.49 -12.57
N ALA A 190 -9.49 9.27 -11.55
CA ALA A 190 -9.19 8.79 -10.21
C ALA A 190 -10.49 8.41 -9.48
N TYR A 191 -10.43 7.34 -8.70
CA TYR A 191 -11.51 6.86 -7.85
C TYR A 191 -10.96 6.47 -6.48
N SER A 192 -11.79 6.54 -5.45
CA SER A 192 -11.45 6.09 -4.10
C SER A 192 -12.61 5.39 -3.41
N CYS A 193 -12.30 4.65 -2.34
CA CYS A 193 -13.31 4.16 -1.42
C CYS A 193 -12.82 4.41 0.02
N PRO A 194 -13.51 5.26 0.80
CA PRO A 194 -13.06 5.65 2.13
C PRO A 194 -13.07 4.49 3.13
N MET A 195 -14.00 3.53 3.00
CA MET A 195 -14.09 2.37 3.90
C MET A 195 -12.83 1.50 3.87
N VAL A 196 -12.32 1.19 2.67
CA VAL A 196 -11.09 0.38 2.49
C VAL A 196 -9.82 1.23 2.41
N LYS A 197 -9.95 2.56 2.47
CA LYS A 197 -8.85 3.56 2.39
C LYS A 197 -7.92 3.39 1.17
N LYS A 198 -8.41 2.81 0.07
CA LYS A 198 -7.65 2.56 -1.17
C LYS A 198 -8.21 3.38 -2.33
N LYS A 199 -7.35 3.65 -3.32
CA LYS A 199 -7.64 4.41 -4.54
C LYS A 199 -7.23 3.64 -5.80
N TRP A 200 -7.87 3.92 -6.93
CA TRP A 200 -7.57 3.31 -8.25
C TRP A 200 -7.80 4.29 -9.41
N VAL A 201 -7.26 3.96 -10.58
CA VAL A 201 -7.61 4.61 -11.85
C VAL A 201 -8.56 3.71 -12.62
N GLN A 202 -9.61 4.29 -13.21
CA GLN A 202 -10.59 3.58 -14.01
C GLN A 202 -10.95 4.35 -15.28
N ASN A 203 -11.22 3.61 -16.37
CA ASN A 203 -11.72 4.16 -17.63
C ASN A 203 -13.22 4.48 -17.52
N SER A 204 -13.55 5.75 -17.27
CA SER A 204 -14.92 6.22 -17.08
C SER A 204 -15.76 6.16 -18.35
N LYS A 205 -15.15 6.14 -19.55
CA LYS A 205 -15.90 5.99 -20.81
C LYS A 205 -16.35 4.55 -21.05
N LYS A 206 -15.60 3.58 -20.55
CA LYS A 206 -15.93 2.14 -20.61
C LYS A 206 -16.78 1.68 -19.43
N MET A 207 -16.56 2.25 -18.25
CA MET A 207 -17.28 1.93 -17.01
C MET A 207 -17.71 3.22 -16.33
N ALA A 208 -18.96 3.64 -16.56
CA ALA A 208 -19.50 4.89 -16.01
C ALA A 208 -19.68 4.83 -14.48
N LYS A 209 -20.18 3.69 -13.97
CA LYS A 209 -20.32 3.43 -12.52
C LYS A 209 -18.96 3.10 -11.90
N VAL A 210 -18.80 3.42 -10.61
CA VAL A 210 -17.66 3.01 -9.78
C VAL A 210 -17.45 1.48 -9.89
N HIS A 211 -16.21 1.04 -10.13
CA HIS A 211 -15.81 -0.38 -10.11
C HIS A 211 -14.62 -0.55 -9.14
N ASN A 212 -14.93 -0.85 -7.89
CA ASN A 212 -13.98 -1.01 -6.78
C ASN A 212 -13.35 -2.43 -6.79
N PRO A 213 -12.05 -2.57 -7.10
CA PRO A 213 -11.37 -3.86 -7.18
C PRO A 213 -11.10 -4.49 -5.81
N TYR A 214 -11.11 -3.68 -4.75
CA TYR A 214 -10.77 -4.08 -3.39
C TYR A 214 -11.96 -4.68 -2.63
N ALA A 215 -13.18 -4.39 -3.07
CA ALA A 215 -14.43 -4.87 -2.50
C ALA A 215 -15.34 -5.48 -3.58
N PRO A 216 -15.02 -6.67 -4.13
CA PRO A 216 -15.72 -7.25 -5.29
C PRO A 216 -17.19 -7.59 -5.00
N ASN A 217 -17.55 -7.79 -3.72
CA ASN A 217 -18.93 -8.04 -3.28
C ASN A 217 -19.77 -6.75 -3.26
N MET A 218 -19.11 -5.57 -3.30
CA MET A 218 -19.75 -4.26 -3.37
C MET A 218 -19.01 -3.41 -4.42
N PRO A 219 -19.01 -3.84 -5.70
CA PRO A 219 -18.13 -3.26 -6.72
C PRO A 219 -18.47 -1.80 -7.03
N HIS A 220 -19.69 -1.36 -6.73
CA HIS A 220 -20.13 0.03 -6.94
C HIS A 220 -19.89 0.95 -5.73
N CYS A 221 -19.22 0.48 -4.68
CA CYS A 221 -18.91 1.26 -3.48
C CYS A 221 -17.65 2.12 -3.66
N GLY A 222 -17.80 3.45 -3.64
CA GLY A 222 -16.72 4.43 -3.72
C GLY A 222 -17.16 5.74 -4.38
N SER A 223 -16.21 6.61 -4.67
CA SER A 223 -16.39 7.90 -5.37
C SER A 223 -15.51 8.01 -6.60
N LYS A 224 -15.95 8.81 -7.58
CA LYS A 224 -15.11 9.35 -8.66
C LYS A 224 -14.48 10.64 -8.13
N ASP A 225 -13.16 10.66 -7.99
CA ASP A 225 -12.39 11.74 -7.33
C ASP A 225 -11.95 12.85 -8.32
N SER A 226 -11.93 12.57 -9.64
CA SER A 226 -11.57 13.53 -10.70
C SER A 226 -12.60 13.52 -11.83
N ASN A 227 -12.74 14.61 -12.58
CA ASN A 227 -13.60 14.67 -13.77
C ASN A 227 -12.88 15.33 -14.95
N HIS A 228 -12.02 14.54 -15.61
CA HIS A 228 -11.26 14.89 -16.82
C HIS A 228 -12.03 14.61 -18.11
#